data_AF-A0A812YZ15-F1
#
_entry.id   AF-A0A812YZ15-F1
#
_cell.length_a   1.000
_cell.length_b   1.000
_cell.length_c   1.000
_cell.angle_alpha   90.00
_cell.angle_beta   90.00
_cell.angle_gamma   90.00
#
_symmetry.space_group_name_H-M   'P 1'
#
loop_
_entity.id
_entity.type
_entity.pdbx_description
1 polymer ?
#
loop_
_entity_poly.entity_id
_entity_poly.type
_entity_poly.pdbx_seq_one_letter_code
_entity_poly.pdbx_strand_id
1 'polypeptide(L)'
;MPPSGPRVPPKGSRELRPPGEPRPLQRVSQVQNQADEVKRLQKQAGDLVRSHDLRGAIHLFEECKAEINDALDGLPKDDLCYSSLTETKRSVEDKISKCKQFLPFEYFLTAPK
;
A
#
# COMPACT_ATOMS: atom_id res chain seq x y z
N MET A 1 24.52 32.19 38.28
CA MET A 1 23.22 31.67 37.80
C MET A 1 22.69 32.65 36.76
N PRO A 2 22.59 32.30 35.45
CA PRO A 2 21.96 33.18 34.47
C PRO A 2 20.45 32.90 34.36
N PRO A 3 19.62 33.90 34.02
CA PRO A 3 18.17 33.72 33.90
C PRO A 3 17.79 33.03 32.58
N SER A 4 16.97 31.98 32.69
CA SER A 4 16.35 31.27 31.57
C SER A 4 15.26 32.13 30.93
N GLY A 5 15.63 32.96 29.96
CA GLY A 5 14.66 33.57 29.05
C GLY A 5 14.06 32.52 28.09
N PRO A 6 12.80 32.66 27.64
CA PRO A 6 12.20 31.76 26.66
C PRO A 6 12.97 31.84 25.34
N ARG A 7 13.57 30.72 24.92
CA ARG A 7 14.22 30.57 23.61
C ARG A 7 13.14 30.64 22.52
N VAL A 8 12.91 31.82 21.98
CA VAL A 8 12.15 31.99 20.73
C VAL A 8 13.08 31.59 19.57
N PRO A 9 12.73 30.61 18.73
CA PRO A 9 13.54 30.28 17.56
C PRO A 9 13.54 31.45 16.57
N PRO A 10 14.67 31.74 15.89
CA PRO A 10 14.76 32.87 14.97
C PRO A 10 13.74 32.76 13.82
N LYS A 11 13.04 33.87 13.56
CA LYS A 11 12.19 34.08 12.38
C LYS A 11 13.10 34.18 11.14
N GLY A 12 13.47 33.05 10.53
CA GLY A 12 14.42 33.09 9.42
C GLY A 12 14.50 31.87 8.49
N SER A 13 13.73 30.81 8.71
CA SER A 13 13.77 29.63 7.82
C SER A 13 12.38 29.04 7.65
N ARG A 14 11.40 29.89 7.33
CA ARG A 14 10.18 29.42 6.69
C ARG A 14 10.53 29.26 5.21
N GLU A 15 11.26 28.19 4.88
CA GLU A 15 11.31 27.73 3.50
C GLU A 15 9.87 27.67 3.00
N LEU A 16 9.63 28.40 1.92
CA LEU A 16 8.38 28.44 1.19
C LEU A 16 8.17 27.03 0.61
N ARG A 17 7.62 26.15 1.44
CA ARG A 17 7.28 24.78 1.03
C ARG A 17 6.16 24.89 -0.01
N PRO A 18 6.28 24.25 -1.19
CA PRO A 18 5.23 24.29 -2.20
C PRO A 18 3.92 23.75 -1.61
N PRO A 19 2.77 24.41 -1.89
CA PRO A 19 1.46 23.92 -1.47
C PRO A 19 1.15 22.66 -2.28
N GLY A 20 1.31 21.49 -1.68
CA GLY A 20 0.98 20.23 -2.35
C GLY A 20 1.70 19.01 -1.79
N GLU A 21 2.84 19.16 -1.10
CA GLU A 21 3.51 18.00 -0.53
C GLU A 21 2.90 17.60 0.83
N PRO A 22 2.31 16.40 0.95
CA PRO A 22 1.86 15.90 2.24
C PRO A 22 3.06 15.79 3.18
N ARG A 23 2.87 16.19 4.43
CA ARG A 23 3.91 16.16 5.46
C ARG A 23 4.47 14.74 5.59
N PRO A 24 5.78 14.55 5.88
CA PRO A 24 6.36 13.22 6.06
C PRO A 24 5.59 12.35 7.07
N LEU A 25 5.13 12.94 8.18
CA LEU A 25 4.30 12.26 9.18
C LEU A 25 2.92 11.82 8.65
N GLN A 26 2.36 12.56 7.71
CA GLN A 26 1.08 12.24 7.08
C GLN A 26 1.24 11.08 6.10
N ARG A 27 2.34 11.05 5.34
CA ARG A 27 2.69 9.93 4.44
C ARG A 27 2.93 8.64 5.22
N VAL A 28 3.69 8.68 6.32
CA VAL A 28 3.92 7.49 7.16
C VAL A 28 2.61 6.95 7.74
N SER A 29 1.71 7.82 8.21
CA SER A 29 0.41 7.39 8.72
C SER A 29 -0.51 6.83 7.63
N GLN A 30 -0.43 7.34 6.39
CA GLN A 30 -1.16 6.78 5.24
C GLN A 30 -0.64 5.40 4.86
N VAL A 31 0.68 5.24 4.75
CA VAL A 31 1.33 3.96 4.44
C VAL A 31 1.01 2.91 5.52
N GLN A 32 0.97 3.31 6.79
CA GLN A 32 0.60 2.41 7.89
C GLN A 32 -0.86 1.93 7.75
N ASN A 33 -1.80 2.85 7.51
CA ASN A 33 -3.21 2.50 7.30
C ASN A 33 -3.41 1.62 6.05
N GLN A 34 -2.65 1.88 4.98
CA GLN A 34 -2.66 1.06 3.76
C GLN A 34 -2.10 -0.35 4.01
N ALA A 35 -1.06 -0.49 4.83
CA ALA A 35 -0.53 -1.80 5.20
C ALA A 35 -1.55 -2.66 5.98
N ASP A 36 -2.33 -2.04 6.87
CA ASP A 36 -3.41 -2.72 7.58
C ASP A 36 -4.54 -3.16 6.62
N GLU A 37 -4.91 -2.31 5.66
CA GLU A 37 -5.92 -2.65 4.65
C GLU A 37 -5.44 -3.77 3.71
N VAL A 38 -4.19 -3.71 3.25
CA VAL A 38 -3.54 -4.77 2.48
C VAL A 38 -3.59 -6.10 3.23
N LYS A 39 -3.31 -6.09 4.54
CA LYS A 39 -3.37 -7.29 5.39
C LYS A 39 -4.80 -7.81 5.53
N ARG A 40 -5.78 -6.92 5.66
CA ARG A 40 -7.21 -7.27 5.72
C ARG A 40 -7.68 -7.92 4.42
N LEU A 41 -7.38 -7.29 3.28
CA LEU A 41 -7.70 -7.80 1.95
C LEU A 41 -7.04 -9.15 1.68
N GLN A 42 -5.76 -9.33 2.03
CA GLN A 42 -5.09 -10.62 1.89
C GLN A 42 -5.73 -11.72 2.74
N LYS A 43 -6.19 -11.39 3.96
CA LYS A 43 -6.89 -12.35 4.81
C LYS A 43 -8.23 -12.75 4.20
N GLN A 44 -9.04 -11.77 3.76
CA GLN A 44 -10.32 -12.03 3.11
C GLN A 44 -10.16 -12.83 1.82
N ALA A 45 -9.18 -12.48 0.98
CA ALA A 45 -8.85 -13.25 -0.22
C ALA A 45 -8.43 -14.69 0.13
N GLY A 46 -7.64 -14.88 1.20
CA GLY A 46 -7.27 -16.21 1.70
C GLY A 46 -8.44 -17.03 2.25
N ASP A 47 -9.47 -16.40 2.81
CA ASP A 47 -10.74 -17.06 3.17
C ASP A 47 -11.52 -17.47 1.91
N LEU A 48 -11.62 -16.60 0.90
CA LEU A 48 -12.29 -16.92 -0.36
C LEU A 48 -11.61 -18.07 -1.11
N VAL A 49 -10.27 -18.13 -1.12
CA VAL A 49 -9.51 -19.27 -1.65
C VAL A 49 -9.89 -20.56 -0.92
N ARG A 50 -9.98 -20.53 0.42
CA ARG A 50 -10.39 -21.69 1.24
C ARG A 50 -11.84 -22.11 0.97
N SER A 51 -12.71 -21.16 0.65
CA SER A 51 -14.10 -21.39 0.25
C SER A 51 -14.27 -21.76 -1.23
N HIS A 52 -13.19 -21.99 -1.97
CA HIS A 52 -13.19 -22.26 -3.41
C HIS A 52 -13.75 -21.12 -4.30
N ASP A 53 -13.99 -19.93 -3.75
CA ASP A 53 -14.34 -18.75 -4.54
C ASP A 53 -13.07 -18.05 -5.06
N LEU A 54 -12.45 -18.66 -6.07
CA LEU A 54 -11.23 -18.16 -6.68
C LEU A 54 -11.46 -16.82 -7.41
N ARG A 55 -12.68 -16.56 -7.89
CA ARG A 55 -13.01 -15.32 -8.60
C ARG A 55 -13.06 -14.14 -7.63
N GLY A 56 -13.76 -14.29 -6.52
CA GLY A 56 -13.77 -13.29 -5.45
C GLY A 56 -12.37 -13.09 -4.87
N ALA A 57 -11.61 -14.18 -4.67
CA ALA A 57 -10.22 -14.09 -4.18
C ALA A 57 -9.32 -13.27 -5.11
N ILE A 58 -9.38 -13.50 -6.43
CA ILE A 58 -8.59 -12.74 -7.41
C ILE A 58 -8.96 -11.26 -7.39
N HIS A 59 -10.26 -10.93 -7.31
CA HIS A 59 -10.69 -9.53 -7.24
C HIS A 59 -10.06 -8.83 -6.03
N LEU A 60 -10.15 -9.44 -4.84
CA LEU A 60 -9.55 -8.88 -3.62
C LEU A 60 -8.02 -8.80 -3.69
N PHE A 61 -7.36 -9.75 -4.35
CA PHE A 61 -5.92 -9.66 -4.56
C PHE A 61 -5.52 -8.57 -5.57
N GLU A 62 -6.31 -8.33 -6.62
CA GLU A 62 -6.07 -7.23 -7.57
C GLU A 62 -6.31 -5.86 -6.89
N GLU A 63 -7.33 -5.73 -6.03
CA GLU A 63 -7.54 -4.56 -5.17
C GLU A 63 -6.35 -4.34 -4.22
N CYS A 64 -5.88 -5.41 -3.58
CA CYS A 64 -4.70 -5.36 -2.72
C CYS A 64 -3.44 -4.89 -3.48
N LYS A 65 -3.28 -5.33 -4.73
CA LYS A 65 -2.20 -4.86 -5.61
C LYS A 65 -2.36 -3.37 -5.96
N ALA A 66 -3.57 -2.88 -6.17
CA ALA A 66 -3.82 -1.46 -6.42
C ALA A 66 -3.43 -0.60 -5.22
N GLU A 67 -3.84 -1.00 -4.01
CA GLU A 67 -3.48 -0.31 -2.76
C GLU A 67 -1.96 -0.28 -2.53
N ILE A 68 -1.26 -1.37 -2.81
CA ILE A 68 0.22 -1.41 -2.70
C ILE A 68 0.87 -0.47 -3.73
N ASN A 69 0.33 -0.36 -4.94
CA ASN A 69 0.87 0.57 -5.95
C ASN A 69 0.66 2.03 -5.52
N ASP A 70 -0.50 2.37 -4.96
CA ASP A 70 -0.76 3.72 -4.43
C ASP A 70 0.21 4.05 -3.28
N ALA A 71 0.42 3.10 -2.36
CA ALA A 71 1.38 3.25 -1.27
C ALA A 71 2.83 3.44 -1.80
N LEU A 72 3.21 2.70 -2.85
CA LEU A 72 4.53 2.81 -3.48
C LEU A 72 4.73 4.14 -4.23
N ASP A 73 3.68 4.72 -4.82
CA ASP A 73 3.75 6.02 -5.50
C ASP A 73 4.06 7.15 -4.50
N GLY A 74 3.52 7.05 -3.28
CA GLY A 74 3.75 8.00 -2.19
C GLY A 74 5.08 7.86 -1.44
N LEU A 75 5.84 6.77 -1.68
CA LEU A 75 7.06 6.44 -0.95
C LEU A 75 8.34 6.67 -1.77
N PRO A 76 9.39 7.28 -1.17
CA PRO A 76 10.69 7.36 -1.82
C PRO A 76 11.31 5.97 -1.97
N LYS A 77 11.98 5.71 -3.10
CA LYS A 77 12.58 4.40 -3.44
C LYS A 77 13.67 3.93 -2.48
N ASP A 78 14.30 4.88 -1.78
CA ASP A 78 15.33 4.63 -0.75
C ASP A 78 14.74 4.27 0.62
N ASP A 79 13.41 4.31 0.77
CA ASP A 79 12.76 3.97 2.03
C ASP A 79 12.75 2.45 2.24
N LEU A 80 13.03 2.00 3.47
CA LEU A 80 12.99 0.59 3.85
C LEU A 80 11.58 -0.02 3.66
N CYS A 81 10.52 0.80 3.73
CA CYS A 81 9.17 0.36 3.44
C CYS A 81 8.93 0.10 1.94
N TYR A 82 9.67 0.76 1.03
CA TYR A 82 9.50 0.60 -0.41
C TYR A 82 9.87 -0.83 -0.87
N SER A 83 11.00 -1.35 -0.40
CA SER A 83 11.42 -2.72 -0.73
C SER A 83 10.45 -3.76 -0.17
N SER A 84 10.00 -3.59 1.08
CA SER A 84 9.04 -4.48 1.72
C SER A 84 7.67 -4.50 1.02
N LEU A 85 7.16 -3.34 0.61
CA LEU A 85 5.91 -3.24 -0.16
C LEU A 85 6.07 -3.85 -1.56
N THR A 86 7.21 -3.66 -2.21
CA THR A 86 7.50 -4.28 -3.51
C THR A 86 7.51 -5.80 -3.42
N GLU A 87 8.07 -6.35 -2.35
CA GLU A 87 8.07 -7.79 -2.09
C GLU A 87 6.65 -8.31 -1.82
N THR A 88 5.86 -7.55 -1.06
CA THR A 88 4.45 -7.84 -0.78
C THR A 88 3.63 -7.84 -2.07
N LYS A 89 3.84 -6.86 -2.96
CA LYS A 89 3.20 -6.81 -4.28
C LYS A 89 3.50 -8.06 -5.09
N ARG A 90 4.77 -8.47 -5.16
CA ARG A 90 5.18 -9.69 -5.89
C ARG A 90 4.49 -10.94 -5.32
N SER A 91 4.39 -11.04 -3.99
CA SER A 91 3.69 -12.14 -3.31
C SER A 91 2.20 -12.18 -3.68
N VAL A 92 1.53 -11.02 -3.75
CA VAL A 92 0.14 -10.92 -4.18
C VAL A 92 -0.02 -11.32 -5.65
N GLU A 93 0.89 -10.89 -6.54
CA GLU A 93 0.87 -11.28 -7.96
C GLU A 93 1.06 -12.79 -8.18
N ASP A 94 1.90 -13.44 -7.38
CA ASP A 94 2.06 -14.89 -7.38
C ASP A 94 0.78 -15.61 -6.92
N LYS A 95 0.12 -15.11 -5.87
CA LYS A 95 -1.18 -15.65 -5.41
C LYS A 95 -2.27 -15.50 -6.46
N ILE A 96 -2.34 -14.36 -7.13
CA ILE A 96 -3.26 -14.13 -8.26
C ILE A 96 -2.99 -15.14 -9.37
N SER A 97 -1.72 -15.30 -9.75
CA SER A 97 -1.30 -16.23 -10.82
C SER A 97 -1.69 -17.67 -10.49
N LYS A 98 -1.46 -18.10 -9.24
CA LYS A 98 -1.89 -19.41 -8.74
C LYS A 98 -3.41 -19.57 -8.80
N CYS A 99 -4.18 -18.59 -8.33
CA CYS A 99 -5.64 -18.66 -8.41
C CYS A 99 -6.13 -18.74 -9.87
N LYS A 100 -5.51 -17.98 -10.79
CA LYS A 100 -5.82 -18.02 -12.23
C LYS A 100 -5.51 -19.38 -12.87
N GLN A 101 -4.51 -20.12 -12.40
CA GLN A 101 -4.20 -21.47 -12.90
C GLN A 101 -5.29 -22.52 -12.59
N PHE A 102 -6.02 -22.33 -11.50
CA PHE A 102 -7.12 -23.24 -11.11
C PHE A 102 -8.48 -22.82 -11.66
N LEU A 103 -8.55 -21.68 -12.37
CA LEU A 103 -9.78 -21.24 -13.00
C LEU A 103 -10.00 -21.94 -14.35
N PRO A 104 -11.24 -22.35 -14.66
CA PRO A 104 -11.57 -22.93 -15.96
C PRO A 104 -11.35 -21.90 -17.08
N PHE A 105 -11.03 -22.39 -18.27
CA PHE A 105 -10.75 -21.54 -19.44
C PHE A 105 -11.87 -20.51 -19.74
N GLU A 106 -13.13 -20.87 -19.47
CA GLU A 106 -14.31 -20.00 -19.65
C GLU A 106 -14.21 -18.68 -18.85
N TYR A 107 -13.43 -18.66 -17.77
CA TYR A 107 -13.17 -17.44 -17.02
C TYR A 107 -12.45 -16.38 -17.86
N PHE A 108 -11.49 -16.78 -18.68
CA PHE A 108 -10.72 -15.86 -19.53
C PHE A 108 -11.53 -15.31 -20.70
N LEU A 109 -12.68 -15.93 -21.01
CA LEU A 109 -13.60 -15.46 -22.05
C LEU A 109 -14.59 -14.40 -21.52
N THR A 110 -14.84 -14.37 -20.21
CA THR A 110 -15.83 -13.50 -19.56
C THR A 110 -15.21 -12.32 -18.82
N ALA A 111 -13.89 -12.23 -18.75
CA ALA A 111 -13.21 -11.04 -18.22
C ALA A 111 -13.48 -9.84 -19.16
N PRO A 112 -14.08 -8.75 -18.66
CA PRO A 112 -14.27 -7.54 -19.46
C PRO A 112 -12.90 -7.00 -19.89
N LYS A 113 -12.82 -6.61 -21.16
CA LYS A 113 -11.63 -6.12 -21.84
C LYS A 113 -11.23 -4.72 -21.37
#